data_AF-A0A7C1Z4A7-F1
#
_entry.id   AF-A0A7C1Z4A7-F1
#
_cell.length_a   1.000
_cell.length_b   1.000
_cell.length_c   1.000
_cell.angle_alpha   90.00
_cell.angle_beta   90.00
_cell.angle_gamma   90.00
#
_symmetry.space_group_name_H-M   'P 1'
#
loop_
_entity.id
_entity.type
_entity.pdbx_description
1 polymer ?
#
loop_
_entity_poly.entity_id
_entity_poly.type
_entity_poly.pdbx_seq_one_letter_code
_entity_poly.pdbx_strand_id
1 'polypeptide(L)'
;MMFDVCESIVFDCHGNVDYSEFSLEVLRYLSVEPPVDESEYMQLNANEIIDMLYKSVRSTYERKQQVMVQQAWPVIRDVFEKQGKVYENIVVPVSDGTKVYQILTNLQKAYESEGHEVLRGFEKTTNLVTIDDTWQEHLRELDDLKQSVQNASYEQKDPLLIYKFESFELFKVAVDKINKDVVSSLMKGNIPLRDSSQVQQGTGPQRLDTSNMQQTKSDARSAYDGPGEGGDPQSRQPQKVEPIRTGRKIGRNEMVKVRYQNGNIVEAKYKKVEPDIVSGACVITT
;
A
#
# COMPACT_ATOMS: atom_id res chain seq x y z
N MET A 1 20.53 1.42 -14.35
CA MET A 1 19.37 0.55 -14.05
C MET A 1 19.13 -0.48 -15.14
N MET A 2 18.69 -0.14 -16.37
CA MET A 2 18.46 -1.17 -17.41
C MET A 2 19.73 -1.96 -17.76
N PHE A 3 20.87 -1.29 -17.86
CA PHE A 3 22.16 -1.95 -18.06
C PHE A 3 22.50 -2.89 -16.89
N ASP A 4 22.44 -2.37 -15.66
CA ASP A 4 22.71 -3.15 -14.44
C ASP A 4 21.79 -4.39 -14.30
N VAL A 5 20.53 -4.30 -14.75
CA VAL A 5 19.62 -5.47 -14.78
C VAL A 5 20.04 -6.48 -15.84
N CYS A 6 20.44 -6.03 -17.04
CA CYS A 6 20.97 -6.94 -18.07
C CYS A 6 22.25 -7.61 -17.58
N GLU A 7 23.12 -6.85 -16.92
CA GLU A 7 24.34 -7.33 -16.30
C GLU A 7 24.07 -8.37 -15.22
N SER A 8 23.17 -8.08 -14.28
CA SER A 8 22.78 -9.04 -13.23
C SER A 8 22.20 -10.33 -13.83
N ILE A 9 21.23 -10.25 -14.76
CA ILE A 9 20.62 -11.45 -15.36
C ILE A 9 21.68 -12.30 -16.07
N VAL A 10 22.58 -11.67 -16.83
CA VAL A 10 23.62 -12.41 -17.54
C VAL A 10 24.63 -13.01 -16.57
N PHE A 11 25.05 -12.32 -15.51
CA PHE A 11 25.98 -12.89 -14.53
C PHE A 11 25.36 -14.02 -13.69
N ASP A 12 24.07 -13.92 -13.36
CA ASP A 12 23.35 -14.95 -12.60
C ASP A 12 23.19 -16.23 -13.45
N CYS A 13 22.96 -16.08 -14.77
CA CYS A 13 22.72 -17.21 -15.68
C CYS A 13 23.98 -17.79 -16.34
N HIS A 14 24.90 -16.95 -16.82
CA HIS A 14 26.02 -17.36 -17.70
C HIS A 14 26.96 -18.33 -16.99
N GLY A 15 27.12 -19.52 -17.58
CA GLY A 15 28.01 -20.58 -17.08
C GLY A 15 27.41 -21.47 -15.99
N ASN A 16 26.29 -21.08 -15.38
CA ASN A 16 25.63 -21.85 -14.31
C ASN A 16 24.32 -22.50 -14.76
N VAL A 17 23.65 -21.92 -15.77
CA VAL A 17 22.27 -22.26 -16.11
C VAL A 17 22.11 -22.51 -17.62
N ASP A 18 21.19 -23.40 -17.98
CA ASP A 18 20.84 -23.69 -19.37
C ASP A 18 20.21 -22.46 -20.06
N TYR A 19 20.41 -22.36 -21.38
CA TYR A 19 19.88 -21.26 -22.21
C TYR A 19 18.36 -21.06 -22.06
N SER A 20 17.61 -22.15 -21.84
CA SER A 20 16.16 -22.09 -21.65
C SER A 20 15.75 -21.27 -20.43
N GLU A 21 16.48 -21.39 -19.32
CA GLU A 21 16.20 -20.62 -18.10
C GLU A 21 16.61 -19.16 -18.28
N PHE A 22 17.77 -18.91 -18.91
CA PHE A 22 18.19 -17.56 -19.28
C PHE A 22 17.13 -16.87 -20.14
N SER A 23 16.59 -17.57 -21.15
CA SER A 23 15.51 -17.04 -21.98
C SER A 23 14.26 -16.74 -21.17
N LEU A 24 13.93 -17.58 -20.18
CA LEU A 24 12.76 -17.37 -19.32
C LEU A 24 12.96 -16.15 -18.41
N GLU A 25 14.14 -15.97 -17.82
CA GLU A 25 14.45 -14.79 -16.99
C GLU A 25 14.39 -13.49 -17.79
N VAL A 26 14.99 -13.48 -18.98
CA VAL A 26 14.95 -12.33 -19.90
C VAL A 26 13.51 -12.00 -20.27
N LEU A 27 12.68 -12.99 -20.63
CA LEU A 27 11.26 -12.76 -20.91
C LEU A 27 10.50 -12.26 -19.68
N ARG A 28 10.76 -12.84 -18.50
CA ARG A 28 10.07 -12.49 -17.26
C ARG A 28 10.32 -11.05 -16.83
N TYR A 29 11.57 -10.60 -16.86
CA TYR A 29 11.94 -9.27 -16.38
C TYR A 29 11.98 -8.22 -17.47
N LEU A 30 12.49 -8.55 -18.66
CA LEU A 30 12.68 -7.57 -19.73
C LEU A 30 11.52 -7.59 -20.73
N SER A 31 10.70 -8.64 -20.77
CA SER A 31 9.62 -8.78 -21.74
C SER A 31 10.10 -8.67 -23.19
N VAL A 32 11.33 -9.13 -23.45
CA VAL A 32 11.98 -9.17 -24.76
C VAL A 32 12.47 -10.58 -25.01
N GLU A 33 12.52 -11.00 -26.27
CA GLU A 33 13.22 -12.22 -26.64
C GLU A 33 14.74 -12.01 -26.56
N PRO A 34 15.51 -13.00 -26.06
CA PRO A 34 16.96 -12.91 -26.07
C PRO A 34 17.48 -12.68 -27.50
N PRO A 35 18.40 -11.73 -27.72
CA PRO A 35 18.94 -11.46 -29.05
C PRO A 35 20.04 -12.45 -29.47
N VAL A 36 20.29 -13.48 -28.66
CA VAL A 36 21.34 -14.48 -28.86
C VAL A 36 20.71 -15.86 -28.96
N ASP A 37 21.20 -16.68 -29.87
CA ASP A 37 20.80 -18.08 -30.00
C ASP A 37 21.56 -18.97 -28.99
N GLU A 38 21.08 -20.20 -28.77
CA GLU A 38 21.68 -21.16 -27.84
C GLU A 38 23.17 -21.42 -28.13
N SER A 39 23.54 -21.50 -29.42
CA SER A 39 24.94 -21.67 -29.83
C SER A 39 25.80 -20.44 -29.54
N GLU A 40 25.23 -19.25 -29.68
CA GLU A 40 25.93 -17.98 -29.44
C GLU A 40 26.12 -17.76 -27.94
N TYR A 41 25.12 -18.12 -27.13
CA TYR A 41 25.17 -18.07 -25.67
C TYR A 41 26.35 -18.87 -25.09
N MET A 42 26.64 -20.04 -25.67
CA MET A 42 27.76 -20.90 -25.24
C MET A 42 29.14 -20.40 -25.68
N GLN A 43 29.21 -19.58 -26.73
CA GLN A 43 30.48 -19.15 -27.34
C GLN A 43 30.88 -17.73 -26.94
N LEU A 44 29.91 -16.84 -26.79
CA LEU A 44 30.14 -15.43 -26.51
C LEU A 44 30.51 -15.20 -25.04
N ASN A 45 31.27 -14.13 -24.82
CA ASN A 45 31.58 -13.68 -23.47
C ASN A 45 30.36 -12.99 -22.84
N ALA A 46 30.23 -13.07 -21.51
CA ALA A 46 29.15 -12.41 -20.77
C ALA A 46 28.98 -10.93 -21.16
N ASN A 47 30.08 -10.18 -21.30
CA ASN A 47 30.04 -8.76 -21.67
C ASN A 47 29.45 -8.49 -23.07
N GLU A 48 29.66 -9.39 -24.02
CA GLU A 48 29.11 -9.26 -25.38
C GLU A 48 27.60 -9.52 -25.38
N ILE A 49 27.18 -10.54 -24.63
CA ILE A 49 25.76 -10.87 -24.42
C ILE A 49 25.05 -9.69 -23.73
N ILE A 50 25.67 -9.08 -22.71
CA ILE A 50 25.13 -7.91 -22.00
C ILE A 50 24.89 -6.74 -22.97
N ASP A 51 25.88 -6.40 -23.82
CA ASP A 51 25.75 -5.27 -24.76
C ASP A 51 24.66 -5.54 -25.82
N MET A 52 24.58 -6.77 -26.34
CA MET A 52 23.51 -7.17 -27.27
C MET A 52 22.13 -7.10 -26.62
N LEU A 53 21.99 -7.65 -25.41
CA LEU A 53 20.74 -7.64 -24.65
C LEU A 53 20.31 -6.20 -24.34
N TYR A 54 21.22 -5.37 -23.85
CA TYR A 54 20.94 -3.97 -23.53
C TYR A 54 20.44 -3.18 -24.74
N LYS A 55 21.04 -3.36 -25.93
CA LYS A 55 20.57 -2.72 -27.17
C LYS A 55 19.15 -3.17 -27.54
N SER A 56 18.86 -4.46 -27.42
CA SER A 56 17.53 -5.02 -27.71
C SER A 56 16.47 -4.48 -26.74
N VAL A 57 16.77 -4.46 -25.44
CA VAL A 57 15.90 -3.92 -24.40
C VAL A 57 15.63 -2.43 -24.61
N ARG A 58 16.68 -1.65 -24.84
CA ARG A 58 16.57 -0.20 -25.06
C ARG A 58 15.72 0.13 -26.28
N SER A 59 15.95 -0.53 -27.40
CA SER A 59 15.17 -0.30 -28.63
C SER A 59 13.69 -0.68 -28.45
N THR A 60 13.43 -1.77 -27.72
CA THR A 60 12.07 -2.19 -27.39
C THR A 60 11.38 -1.20 -26.46
N TYR A 61 12.09 -0.70 -25.45
CA TYR A 61 11.58 0.32 -24.54
C TYR A 61 11.21 1.63 -25.26
N GLU A 62 12.11 2.13 -26.12
CA GLU A 62 11.87 3.35 -26.91
C GLU A 62 10.63 3.20 -27.81
N ARG A 63 10.47 2.05 -28.49
CA ARG A 63 9.27 1.74 -29.28
C ARG A 63 8.01 1.71 -28.41
N LYS A 64 8.10 1.15 -27.20
CA LYS A 64 6.96 1.07 -26.29
C LYS A 64 6.53 2.44 -25.77
N GLN A 65 7.50 3.28 -25.42
CA GLN A 65 7.26 4.66 -25.03
C GLN A 65 6.51 5.43 -26.12
N GLN A 66 6.90 5.28 -27.39
CA GLN A 66 6.21 5.91 -28.51
C GLN A 66 4.74 5.46 -28.61
N VAL A 67 4.47 4.16 -28.47
CA VAL A 67 3.09 3.64 -28.49
C VAL A 67 2.26 4.21 -27.35
N MET A 68 2.81 4.27 -26.13
CA MET A 68 2.12 4.85 -24.97
C MET A 68 1.83 6.35 -25.17
N VAL A 69 2.79 7.11 -25.70
CA VAL A 69 2.60 8.53 -26.02
C VAL A 69 1.51 8.72 -27.08
N GLN A 70 1.53 7.92 -28.15
CA GLN A 70 0.52 7.96 -29.20
C GLN A 70 -0.89 7.66 -28.67
N GLN A 71 -1.01 6.77 -27.68
CA GLN A 71 -2.28 6.46 -27.02
C GLN A 71 -2.73 7.58 -26.07
N ALA A 72 -1.80 8.19 -25.33
CA ALA A 72 -2.11 9.25 -24.37
C ALA A 72 -2.43 10.60 -25.05
N TRP A 73 -1.72 10.92 -26.14
CA TRP A 73 -1.77 12.21 -26.81
C TRP A 73 -3.17 12.70 -27.18
N PRO A 74 -4.04 11.90 -27.85
CA PRO A 74 -5.38 12.37 -28.20
C PRO A 74 -6.20 12.75 -26.96
N VAL A 75 -6.05 12.04 -25.85
CA VAL A 75 -6.77 12.31 -24.60
C VAL A 75 -6.25 13.60 -23.95
N ILE A 76 -4.94 13.78 -23.88
CA ILE A 76 -4.31 14.98 -23.30
C ILE A 76 -4.69 16.23 -24.10
N ARG A 77 -4.58 16.16 -25.44
CA ARG A 77 -4.96 17.26 -26.34
C ARG A 77 -6.42 17.64 -26.15
N ASP A 78 -7.33 16.67 -26.18
CA ASP A 78 -8.76 16.90 -26.03
C ASP A 78 -9.12 17.55 -24.68
N VAL A 79 -8.48 17.09 -23.59
CA VAL A 79 -8.71 17.64 -22.24
C VAL A 79 -8.15 19.06 -22.12
N PHE A 80 -6.97 19.33 -22.68
CA PHE A 80 -6.38 20.67 -22.64
C PHE A 80 -7.20 21.68 -23.44
N GLU A 81 -7.63 21.33 -24.66
CA GLU A 81 -8.41 22.22 -25.51
C GLU A 81 -9.82 22.50 -24.95
N LYS A 82 -10.50 21.47 -24.43
CA LYS A 82 -11.89 21.61 -23.92
C LYS A 82 -11.94 22.18 -22.50
N GLN A 83 -10.96 21.85 -21.66
CA GLN A 83 -11.04 22.02 -20.20
C GLN A 83 -9.75 22.58 -19.56
N GLY A 84 -8.77 23.03 -20.34
CA GLY A 84 -7.46 23.48 -19.82
C GLY A 84 -7.49 24.67 -18.84
N LYS A 85 -8.60 25.42 -18.76
CA LYS A 85 -8.78 26.50 -17.76
C LYS A 85 -9.33 26.01 -16.42
N VAL A 86 -9.87 24.79 -16.36
CA VAL A 86 -10.55 24.26 -15.18
C VAL A 86 -9.60 23.40 -14.34
N TYR A 87 -8.65 22.71 -14.97
CA TYR A 87 -7.78 21.74 -14.31
C TYR A 87 -6.31 22.00 -14.61
N GLU A 88 -5.50 22.03 -13.54
CA GLU A 88 -4.04 22.17 -13.63
C GLU A 88 -3.35 20.80 -13.77
N ASN A 89 -3.90 19.75 -13.14
CA ASN A 89 -3.35 18.41 -13.15
C ASN A 89 -4.36 17.38 -13.66
N ILE A 90 -3.85 16.38 -14.38
CA ILE A 90 -4.60 15.21 -14.84
C ILE A 90 -4.05 13.94 -14.21
N VAL A 91 -4.91 12.93 -14.11
CA VAL A 91 -4.54 11.58 -13.68
C VAL A 91 -4.64 10.66 -14.88
N VAL A 92 -3.52 10.08 -15.27
CA VAL A 92 -3.47 9.07 -16.34
C VAL A 92 -3.23 7.70 -15.71
N PRO A 93 -4.17 6.75 -15.83
CA PRO A 93 -3.94 5.38 -15.37
C PRO A 93 -2.98 4.68 -16.32
N VAL A 94 -1.91 4.09 -15.77
CA VAL A 94 -0.99 3.19 -16.48
C VAL A 94 -1.03 1.84 -15.78
N SER A 95 -1.11 0.74 -16.51
CA SER A 95 -1.09 -0.60 -15.91
C SER A 95 0.04 -1.44 -16.47
N ASP A 96 0.67 -2.27 -15.66
CA ASP A 96 1.64 -3.28 -16.09
C ASP A 96 1.02 -4.68 -16.23
N GLY A 97 -0.33 -4.77 -16.18
CA GLY A 97 -1.10 -6.01 -16.15
C GLY A 97 -1.44 -6.51 -14.74
N THR A 98 -0.70 -6.10 -13.71
CA THR A 98 -0.92 -6.52 -12.31
C THR A 98 -1.33 -5.36 -11.42
N LYS A 99 -0.57 -4.25 -11.50
CA LYS A 99 -0.79 -3.00 -10.78
C LYS A 99 -1.34 -1.94 -11.73
N VAL A 100 -2.10 -0.99 -11.18
CA VAL A 100 -2.55 0.21 -11.89
C VAL A 100 -1.99 1.43 -11.17
N TYR A 101 -1.14 2.17 -11.86
CA TYR A 101 -0.49 3.39 -11.41
C TYR A 101 -1.32 4.60 -11.84
N GLN A 102 -1.71 5.42 -10.86
CA GLN A 102 -2.39 6.69 -11.13
C GLN A 102 -1.36 7.80 -11.26
N ILE A 103 -1.03 8.17 -12.49
CA ILE A 103 0.03 9.13 -12.76
C ILE A 103 -0.51 10.55 -12.72
N LEU A 104 -0.20 11.27 -11.64
CA LEU A 104 -0.52 12.69 -11.52
C LEU A 104 0.47 13.52 -12.35
N THR A 105 -0.02 14.21 -13.37
CA THR A 105 0.80 15.06 -14.25
C THR A 105 0.16 16.41 -14.46
N ASN A 106 1.00 17.45 -14.59
CA ASN A 106 0.54 18.78 -14.93
C ASN A 106 0.09 18.80 -16.39
N LEU A 107 -1.13 19.27 -16.63
CA LEU A 107 -1.77 19.23 -17.95
C LEU A 107 -1.04 20.09 -18.97
N GLN A 108 -0.59 21.29 -18.58
CA GLN A 108 0.15 22.19 -19.48
C GLN A 108 1.47 21.55 -19.92
N LYS A 109 2.25 21.01 -18.98
CA LYS A 109 3.51 20.32 -19.31
C LYS A 109 3.28 19.08 -20.16
N ALA A 110 2.22 18.32 -19.90
CA ALA A 110 1.86 17.16 -20.71
C ALA A 110 1.49 17.55 -22.14
N TYR A 111 0.82 18.70 -22.33
CA TYR A 111 0.50 19.22 -23.66
C TYR A 111 1.75 19.71 -24.41
N GLU A 112 2.58 20.53 -23.77
CA GLU A 112 3.82 21.08 -24.37
C GLU A 112 4.85 20.00 -24.73
N SER A 113 4.83 18.88 -24.00
CA SER A 113 5.72 17.74 -24.22
C SER A 113 5.10 16.63 -25.09
N GLU A 114 3.97 16.89 -25.75
CA GLU A 114 3.27 15.91 -26.61
C GLU A 114 2.93 14.58 -25.90
N GLY A 115 2.79 14.59 -24.57
CA GLY A 115 2.50 13.41 -23.74
C GLY A 115 3.73 12.76 -23.08
N HIS A 116 4.95 13.21 -23.37
CA HIS A 116 6.17 12.66 -22.75
C HIS A 116 6.24 12.91 -21.23
N GLU A 117 5.61 13.95 -20.70
CA GLU A 117 5.55 14.19 -19.25
C GLU A 117 4.83 13.05 -18.50
N VAL A 118 3.85 12.39 -19.14
CA VAL A 118 3.17 11.23 -18.56
C VAL A 118 4.12 10.05 -18.38
N LEU A 119 5.02 9.82 -19.34
CA LEU A 119 6.05 8.78 -19.23
C LEU A 119 7.02 9.08 -18.09
N ARG A 120 7.47 10.33 -17.96
CA ARG A 120 8.34 10.75 -16.84
C ARG A 120 7.64 10.57 -15.49
N GLY A 121 6.36 10.92 -15.43
CA GLY A 121 5.52 10.69 -14.25
C GLY A 121 5.38 9.20 -13.92
N PHE A 122 5.22 8.36 -14.94
CA PHE A 122 5.17 6.90 -14.80
C PHE A 122 6.48 6.32 -14.30
N GLU A 123 7.61 6.72 -14.88
CA GLU A 123 8.95 6.31 -14.43
C GLU A 123 9.19 6.68 -12.96
N LYS A 124 8.89 7.93 -12.60
CA LYS A 124 9.05 8.40 -11.22
C LYS A 124 8.15 7.64 -10.24
N THR A 125 6.88 7.46 -10.59
CA THR A 125 5.91 6.79 -9.73
C THR A 125 6.28 5.32 -9.53
N THR A 126 6.64 4.64 -10.61
CA THR A 126 7.08 3.24 -10.58
C THR A 126 8.29 3.04 -9.69
N ASN A 127 9.30 3.92 -9.80
CA ASN A 127 10.46 3.90 -8.91
C ASN A 127 10.07 4.06 -7.45
N LEU A 128 9.29 5.10 -7.12
CA LEU A 128 8.91 5.39 -5.73
C LEU A 128 8.11 4.26 -5.09
N VAL A 129 7.10 3.73 -5.80
CA VAL A 129 6.27 2.63 -5.31
C VAL A 129 7.10 1.37 -5.10
N THR A 130 7.98 1.03 -6.06
CA THR A 130 8.80 -0.19 -5.97
C THR A 130 9.84 -0.09 -4.85
N ILE A 131 10.44 1.08 -4.65
CA ILE A 131 11.39 1.33 -3.56
C ILE A 131 10.68 1.19 -2.21
N ASP A 132 9.51 1.80 -2.03
CA ASP A 132 8.77 1.71 -0.76
C ASP A 132 8.35 0.27 -0.45
N ASP A 133 7.76 -0.43 -1.43
CA ASP A 133 7.37 -1.84 -1.30
C ASP A 133 8.57 -2.73 -0.89
N THR A 134 9.72 -2.57 -1.55
CA THR A 134 10.90 -3.40 -1.30
C THR A 134 11.61 -3.01 0.01
N TRP A 135 11.63 -1.72 0.35
CA TRP A 135 12.24 -1.23 1.57
C TRP A 135 11.49 -1.71 2.81
N GLN A 136 10.15 -1.73 2.76
CA GLN A 136 9.34 -2.28 3.85
C GLN A 136 9.65 -3.76 4.09
N GLU A 137 9.83 -4.54 3.03
CA GLU A 137 10.20 -5.94 3.15
C GLU A 137 11.64 -6.11 3.68
N HIS A 138 12.58 -5.32 3.18
CA HIS A 138 13.96 -5.33 3.67
C HIS A 138 14.06 -5.02 5.17
N LEU A 139 13.26 -4.08 5.69
CA LEU A 139 13.21 -3.79 7.13
C LEU A 139 12.72 -5.00 7.95
N ARG A 140 11.77 -5.78 7.43
CA ARG A 140 11.32 -7.02 8.09
C ARG A 140 12.43 -8.07 8.09
N GLU A 141 13.11 -8.26 6.95
CA GLU A 141 14.24 -9.19 6.83
C GLU A 141 15.37 -8.82 7.82
N LEU A 142 15.65 -7.53 8.01
CA LEU A 142 16.64 -7.05 8.99
C LEU A 142 16.22 -7.33 10.44
N ASP A 143 14.94 -7.18 10.77
CA ASP A 143 14.41 -7.50 12.09
C ASP A 143 14.50 -9.01 12.37
N ASP A 144 14.16 -9.85 11.39
CA ASP A 144 14.29 -11.31 11.49
C ASP A 144 15.77 -11.74 11.61
N LEU A 145 16.65 -11.14 10.81
CA LEU A 145 18.10 -11.37 10.90
C LEU A 145 18.63 -11.02 12.29
N LYS A 146 18.20 -9.90 12.87
CA LYS A 146 18.61 -9.49 14.21
C LYS A 146 18.23 -10.52 15.27
N GLN A 147 17.04 -11.13 15.17
CA GLN A 147 16.61 -12.21 16.07
C GLN A 147 17.43 -13.48 15.85
N SER A 148 17.67 -13.86 14.60
CA SER A 148 18.46 -15.05 14.22
C SER A 148 19.90 -14.96 14.75
N VAL A 149 20.55 -13.79 14.58
CA VAL A 149 21.92 -13.55 15.03
C VAL A 149 22.06 -13.60 16.55
N GLN A 150 21.03 -13.15 17.29
CA GLN A 150 21.02 -13.28 18.76
C GLN A 150 21.04 -14.75 19.19
N ASN A 151 20.34 -15.63 18.47
CA ASN A 151 20.32 -17.07 18.73
C ASN A 151 21.65 -17.74 18.31
N ALA A 152 22.27 -17.27 17.23
CA ALA A 152 23.53 -17.79 16.70
C ALA A 152 24.78 -17.42 17.54
N SER A 153 24.66 -16.50 18.51
CA SER A 153 25.74 -16.13 19.44
C SER A 153 26.33 -17.31 20.22
N TYR A 154 25.65 -18.47 20.24
CA TYR A 154 26.17 -19.71 20.82
C TYR A 154 27.36 -20.32 20.05
N GLU A 155 27.59 -19.93 18.78
CA GLU A 155 28.64 -20.51 17.92
C GLU A 155 30.03 -19.83 18.02
N GLN A 156 30.28 -19.03 19.06
CA GLN A 156 31.57 -18.32 19.31
C GLN A 156 32.02 -17.34 18.21
N LYS A 157 31.17 -17.03 17.22
CA LYS A 157 31.38 -15.92 16.27
C LYS A 157 30.84 -14.62 16.85
N ASP A 158 31.45 -13.49 16.48
CA ASP A 158 30.95 -12.17 16.88
C ASP A 158 29.58 -11.89 16.22
N PRO A 159 28.48 -11.81 16.99
CA PRO A 159 27.14 -11.59 16.45
C PRO A 159 27.05 -10.28 15.66
N LEU A 160 27.77 -9.24 16.11
CA LEU A 160 27.76 -7.94 15.44
C LEU A 160 28.37 -8.04 14.03
N LEU A 161 29.42 -8.84 13.90
CA LEU A 161 30.10 -9.05 12.62
C LEU A 161 29.20 -9.82 11.64
N ILE A 162 28.53 -10.87 12.10
CA ILE A 162 27.57 -11.64 11.28
C ILE A 162 26.44 -10.73 10.81
N TYR A 163 25.81 -9.99 11.74
CA TYR A 163 24.74 -9.06 11.38
C TYR A 163 25.20 -8.07 10.32
N LYS A 164 26.40 -7.49 10.45
CA LYS A 164 26.93 -6.52 9.48
C LYS A 164 27.14 -7.13 8.09
N PHE A 165 27.70 -8.33 7.99
CA PHE A 165 27.90 -8.98 6.69
C PHE A 165 26.57 -9.39 6.06
N GLU A 166 25.72 -10.07 6.81
CA GLU A 166 24.46 -10.60 6.29
C GLU A 166 23.47 -9.47 5.93
N SER A 167 23.37 -8.42 6.75
CA SER A 167 22.54 -7.25 6.45
C SER A 167 22.97 -6.53 5.17
N PHE A 168 24.28 -6.52 4.88
CA PHE A 168 24.80 -5.94 3.64
C PHE A 168 24.48 -6.80 2.42
N GLU A 169 24.55 -8.13 2.53
CA GLU A 169 24.12 -9.02 1.44
C GLU A 169 22.62 -8.89 1.18
N LEU A 170 21.78 -8.84 2.23
CA LEU A 170 20.34 -8.56 2.10
C LEU A 170 20.09 -7.22 1.40
N PHE A 171 20.87 -6.18 1.73
CA PHE A 171 20.75 -4.89 1.07
C PHE A 171 21.08 -4.97 -0.44
N LYS A 172 22.13 -5.70 -0.84
CA LYS A 172 22.44 -5.88 -2.27
C LYS A 172 21.30 -6.58 -3.00
N VAL A 173 20.75 -7.65 -2.42
CA VAL A 173 19.61 -8.38 -2.99
C VAL A 173 18.39 -7.46 -3.11
N ALA A 174 18.13 -6.62 -2.11
CA ALA A 174 17.04 -5.64 -2.16
C ALA A 174 17.24 -4.61 -3.29
N VAL A 175 18.46 -4.09 -3.47
CA VAL A 175 18.76 -3.14 -4.56
C VAL A 175 18.62 -3.79 -5.94
N ASP A 176 19.11 -5.02 -6.11
CA ASP A 176 18.95 -5.76 -7.36
C ASP A 176 17.47 -6.04 -7.67
N LYS A 177 16.70 -6.45 -6.66
CA LYS A 177 15.26 -6.63 -6.76
C LYS A 177 14.53 -5.35 -7.17
N ILE A 178 14.86 -4.20 -6.57
CA ILE A 178 14.30 -2.90 -6.97
C ILE A 178 14.57 -2.64 -8.45
N ASN A 179 15.81 -2.83 -8.91
CA ASN A 179 16.17 -2.58 -10.30
C ASN A 179 15.39 -3.50 -11.25
N LYS A 180 15.35 -4.81 -10.96
CA LYS A 180 14.62 -5.82 -11.75
C LYS A 180 13.11 -5.52 -11.80
N ASP A 181 12.50 -5.19 -10.67
CA ASP A 181 11.06 -4.93 -10.57
C ASP A 181 10.66 -3.60 -11.24
N VAL A 182 11.48 -2.54 -11.11
CA VAL A 182 11.25 -1.28 -11.83
C VAL A 182 11.33 -1.50 -13.33
N VAL A 183 12.40 -2.14 -13.84
CA VAL A 183 12.55 -2.39 -15.27
C VAL A 183 11.41 -3.27 -15.80
N SER A 184 11.03 -4.32 -15.08
CA SER A 184 9.89 -5.18 -15.40
C SER A 184 8.58 -4.41 -15.48
N SER A 185 8.30 -3.55 -14.51
CA SER A 185 7.09 -2.71 -14.50
C SER A 185 7.07 -1.72 -15.67
N LEU A 186 8.21 -1.10 -15.99
CA LEU A 186 8.34 -0.19 -17.14
C LEU A 186 8.18 -0.93 -18.48
N MET A 187 8.79 -2.10 -18.63
CA MET A 187 8.72 -2.93 -19.83
C MET A 187 7.34 -3.56 -20.04
N LYS A 188 6.53 -3.72 -18.98
CA LYS A 188 5.15 -4.24 -19.04
C LYS A 188 4.07 -3.15 -19.06
N GLY A 189 4.38 -1.93 -18.61
CA GLY A 189 3.49 -0.78 -18.59
C GLY A 189 2.80 -0.47 -19.93
N ASN A 190 1.48 -0.32 -19.91
CA ASN A 190 0.64 0.09 -21.02
C ASN A 190 -0.49 1.00 -20.51
N ILE A 191 -1.01 1.87 -21.36
CA ILE A 191 -2.16 2.69 -21.01
C ILE A 191 -3.42 1.89 -21.38
N PRO A 192 -4.28 1.51 -20.42
CA PRO A 192 -5.52 0.83 -20.75
C PRO A 192 -6.41 1.77 -21.54
N LEU A 193 -6.75 1.40 -22.78
CA LEU A 193 -7.82 2.06 -23.52
C LEU A 193 -9.15 1.70 -22.86
N ARG A 194 -9.54 2.44 -21.81
CA ARG A 194 -10.93 2.51 -21.39
C ARG A 194 -11.66 3.48 -22.30
N ASP A 195 -12.87 3.11 -22.73
CA ASP A 195 -13.80 4.02 -23.39
C ASP A 195 -13.82 5.38 -22.68
N SER A 196 -13.83 6.46 -23.46
CA SER A 196 -13.67 7.87 -23.11
C SER A 196 -14.64 8.43 -22.05
N SER A 197 -15.45 7.59 -21.41
CA SER A 197 -16.48 7.92 -20.43
C SER A 197 -16.04 7.79 -18.97
N GLN A 198 -14.84 7.26 -18.66
CA GLN A 198 -14.36 7.08 -17.27
C GLN A 198 -12.98 7.67 -16.97
N VAL A 199 -12.66 8.86 -17.50
CA VAL A 199 -11.59 9.69 -16.91
C VAL A 199 -12.13 10.20 -15.56
N GLN A 200 -11.91 9.41 -14.50
CA GLN A 200 -12.31 9.81 -13.16
C GLN A 200 -11.49 11.04 -12.75
N GLN A 201 -12.23 12.10 -12.38
CA GLN A 201 -11.71 13.30 -11.76
C GLN A 201 -10.72 12.91 -10.67
N GLY A 202 -9.47 13.35 -10.82
CA GLY A 202 -8.44 13.24 -9.79
C GLY A 202 -8.88 14.07 -8.58
N THR A 203 -9.69 13.47 -7.72
CA THR A 203 -9.99 14.06 -6.42
C THR A 203 -8.71 13.87 -5.63
N GLY A 204 -8.00 14.97 -5.33
CA GLY A 204 -6.85 14.93 -4.44
C GLY A 204 -7.20 14.20 -3.14
N PRO A 205 -6.21 13.67 -2.40
CA PRO A 205 -6.44 12.78 -1.25
C PRO A 205 -7.54 13.35 -0.36
N GLN A 206 -8.71 12.71 -0.38
CA GLN A 206 -9.82 13.08 0.48
C GLN A 206 -9.32 12.95 1.91
N ARG A 207 -9.31 14.06 2.64
CA ARG A 207 -9.10 14.03 4.09
C ARG A 207 -10.20 13.12 4.64
N LEU A 208 -9.79 11.92 5.08
CA LEU A 208 -10.68 11.00 5.77
C LEU A 208 -11.19 11.74 7.00
N ASP A 209 -12.46 12.12 6.99
CA ASP A 209 -13.12 12.70 8.16
C ASP A 209 -13.26 11.59 9.20
N THR A 210 -12.32 11.56 10.14
CA THR A 210 -12.19 10.54 11.18
C THR A 210 -13.21 10.73 12.33
N SER A 211 -14.09 11.73 12.23
CA SER A 211 -15.10 12.08 13.24
C SER A 211 -16.05 10.93 13.61
N ASN A 212 -16.32 10.01 12.68
CA ASN A 212 -17.25 8.88 12.88
C ASN A 212 -16.57 7.50 13.04
N MET A 213 -15.24 7.44 13.22
CA MET A 213 -14.59 6.16 13.49
C MET A 213 -14.81 5.71 14.94
N GLN A 214 -15.85 4.90 15.15
CA GLN A 214 -16.00 4.11 16.38
C GLN A 214 -15.05 2.91 16.32
N GLN A 215 -13.95 3.00 17.05
CA GLN A 215 -13.06 1.87 17.30
C GLN A 215 -13.81 0.82 18.13
N THR A 216 -14.23 -0.27 17.50
CA THR A 216 -14.77 -1.43 18.22
C THR A 216 -13.57 -2.28 18.64
N LYS A 217 -13.28 -2.28 19.95
CA LYS A 217 -12.20 -3.06 20.56
C LYS A 217 -12.62 -4.52 20.70
N SER A 218 -12.73 -5.26 19.60
CA SER A 218 -13.19 -6.66 19.65
C SER A 218 -12.24 -7.72 19.08
N ASP A 219 -11.14 -7.39 18.41
CA ASP A 219 -10.27 -8.44 17.83
C ASP A 219 -8.94 -8.72 18.55
N ALA A 220 -8.67 -8.06 19.68
CA ALA A 220 -7.41 -8.28 20.42
C ALA A 220 -7.42 -9.48 21.38
N ARG A 221 -8.46 -10.32 21.39
CA ARG A 221 -8.58 -11.46 22.34
C ARG A 221 -8.64 -12.85 21.71
N SER A 222 -8.72 -12.96 20.38
CA SER A 222 -8.82 -14.28 19.71
C SER A 222 -7.48 -14.91 19.34
N ALA A 223 -6.34 -14.27 19.66
CA ALA A 223 -5.01 -14.75 19.27
C ALA A 223 -4.28 -15.57 20.36
N TYR A 224 -4.95 -15.96 21.46
CA TYR A 224 -4.28 -16.58 22.62
C TYR A 224 -4.88 -17.90 23.12
N ASP A 225 -5.72 -18.59 22.34
CA ASP A 225 -6.17 -19.93 22.71
C ASP A 225 -5.71 -20.96 21.67
N GLY A 226 -4.85 -21.86 22.11
CA GLY A 226 -4.24 -22.93 21.31
C GLY A 226 -5.22 -24.08 21.01
N PRO A 227 -4.86 -24.98 20.09
CA PRO A 227 -5.81 -25.86 19.42
C PRO A 227 -6.20 -27.06 20.29
N GLY A 228 -7.50 -27.17 20.59
CA GLY A 228 -8.14 -28.34 21.20
C GLY A 228 -9.23 -28.91 20.30
N GLU A 229 -9.22 -30.23 20.14
CA GLU A 229 -9.99 -31.06 19.21
C GLU A 229 -11.51 -30.85 19.18
N GLY A 230 -12.05 -30.93 17.95
CA GLY A 230 -13.14 -31.85 17.59
C GLY A 230 -14.54 -31.60 18.16
N GLY A 231 -15.40 -30.93 17.38
CA GLY A 231 -16.85 -30.99 17.56
C GLY A 231 -17.62 -30.05 16.63
N ASP A 232 -18.37 -30.61 15.67
CA ASP A 232 -19.21 -29.89 14.70
C ASP A 232 -20.34 -29.08 15.39
N PRO A 233 -20.73 -27.89 14.86
CA PRO A 233 -21.46 -26.88 15.62
C PRO A 233 -22.98 -26.99 15.47
N GLN A 234 -23.67 -27.33 16.57
CA GLN A 234 -25.13 -27.19 16.65
C GLN A 234 -25.53 -25.77 17.04
N SER A 235 -26.34 -25.17 16.18
CA SER A 235 -26.77 -23.77 16.19
C SER A 235 -27.52 -23.41 17.47
N ARG A 236 -26.87 -22.64 18.37
CA ARG A 236 -27.54 -21.87 19.42
C ARG A 236 -27.50 -20.40 19.05
N GLN A 237 -28.62 -19.87 18.58
CA GLN A 237 -28.80 -18.42 18.47
C GLN A 237 -28.77 -17.80 19.89
N PRO A 238 -27.90 -16.81 20.15
CA PRO A 238 -27.88 -16.15 21.45
C PRO A 238 -29.11 -15.25 21.60
N GLN A 239 -29.88 -15.50 22.67
CA GLN A 239 -31.00 -14.68 23.09
C GLN A 239 -30.51 -13.27 23.45
N LYS A 240 -31.04 -12.26 22.76
CA LYS A 240 -30.70 -10.84 22.94
C LYS A 240 -31.24 -10.37 24.30
N VAL A 241 -30.35 -10.15 25.27
CA VAL A 241 -30.72 -9.64 26.60
C VAL A 241 -31.06 -8.15 26.48
N GLU A 242 -32.29 -7.77 26.81
CA GLU A 242 -32.69 -6.36 26.81
C GLU A 242 -32.09 -5.64 28.04
N PRO A 243 -31.51 -4.44 27.86
CA PRO A 243 -30.92 -3.69 28.96
C PRO A 243 -31.98 -3.13 29.91
N ILE A 244 -31.71 -3.26 31.22
CA ILE A 244 -32.52 -2.78 32.34
C ILE A 244 -32.67 -1.25 32.23
N ARG A 245 -33.90 -0.77 32.04
CA ARG A 245 -34.23 0.67 32.01
C ARG A 245 -34.16 1.22 33.44
N THR A 246 -33.09 1.94 33.75
CA THR A 246 -33.02 2.74 34.97
C THR A 246 -33.99 3.93 34.86
N GLY A 247 -34.80 4.15 35.91
CA GLY A 247 -35.77 5.25 35.95
C GLY A 247 -35.11 6.63 35.79
N ARG A 248 -35.89 7.60 35.30
CA ARG A 248 -35.48 8.98 34.99
C ARG A 248 -34.66 9.59 36.15
N LYS A 249 -33.38 9.87 35.93
CA LYS A 249 -32.56 10.64 36.88
C LYS A 249 -33.05 12.09 36.89
N ILE A 250 -33.56 12.54 38.04
CA ILE A 250 -33.96 13.94 38.24
C ILE A 250 -32.73 14.82 38.13
N GLY A 251 -32.80 15.86 37.30
CA GLY A 251 -31.69 16.78 37.05
C GLY A 251 -31.43 17.72 38.24
N ARG A 252 -30.16 18.06 38.48
CA ARG A 252 -29.71 18.88 39.63
C ARG A 252 -30.47 20.22 39.82
N ASN A 253 -31.02 20.79 38.75
CA ASN A 253 -31.75 22.05 38.76
C ASN A 253 -33.26 21.91 38.51
N GLU A 254 -33.78 20.70 38.37
CA GLU A 254 -35.22 20.46 38.22
C GLU A 254 -35.95 20.84 39.51
N MET A 255 -37.17 21.38 39.36
CA MET A 255 -38.02 21.73 40.49
C MET A 255 -38.72 20.45 40.98
N VAL A 256 -38.58 20.18 42.27
CA VAL A 256 -39.21 19.03 42.94
C VAL A 256 -40.12 19.54 44.04
N LYS A 257 -41.30 18.91 44.17
CA LYS A 257 -42.17 19.13 45.33
C LYS A 257 -41.71 18.18 46.43
N VAL A 258 -41.37 18.72 47.58
CA VAL A 258 -40.89 17.95 48.72
C VAL A 258 -41.82 18.16 49.90
N ARG A 259 -42.15 17.05 50.58
CA ARG A 259 -42.92 17.06 51.82
C ARG A 259 -41.95 16.85 52.98
N TYR A 260 -41.91 17.81 53.88
CA TYR A 260 -41.17 17.71 55.14
C TYR A 260 -41.97 16.87 56.15
N GLN A 261 -41.30 16.23 57.12
CA GLN A 261 -41.97 15.42 58.16
C GLN A 261 -43.05 16.19 58.95
N ASN A 262 -42.96 17.52 58.99
CA ASN A 262 -43.91 18.42 59.67
C ASN A 262 -45.19 18.68 58.86
N GLY A 263 -45.38 18.03 57.69
CA GLY A 263 -46.57 18.14 56.85
C GLY A 263 -46.56 19.29 55.83
N ASN A 264 -45.56 20.17 55.87
CA ASN A 264 -45.41 21.26 54.92
C ASN A 264 -44.88 20.77 53.56
N ILE A 265 -45.50 21.25 52.48
CA ILE A 265 -45.09 20.97 51.09
C ILE A 265 -44.40 22.22 50.53
N VAL A 266 -43.18 22.07 50.05
CA VAL A 266 -42.38 23.16 49.47
C VAL A 266 -41.93 22.77 48.06
N GLU A 267 -42.02 23.70 47.11
CA GLU A 267 -41.46 23.54 45.78
C GLU A 267 -40.11 24.24 45.68
N ALA A 268 -39.05 23.47 45.44
CA ALA A 268 -37.70 24.02 45.33
C ALA A 268 -36.85 23.23 44.32
N LYS A 269 -35.78 23.85 43.83
CA LYS A 269 -34.81 23.18 42.94
C LYS A 269 -34.10 22.05 43.70
N TYR A 270 -33.93 20.90 43.04
CA TYR A 270 -33.34 19.69 43.64
C TYR A 270 -32.04 19.96 44.40
N LYS A 271 -31.10 20.74 43.85
CA LYS A 271 -29.84 21.12 44.53
C LYS A 271 -30.02 21.73 45.94
N LYS A 272 -31.13 22.42 46.21
CA LYS A 272 -31.37 23.03 47.54
C LYS A 272 -31.91 22.01 48.56
N VAL A 273 -32.60 20.97 48.10
CA VAL A 273 -33.25 19.97 48.96
C VAL A 273 -32.51 18.62 48.95
N GLU A 274 -31.52 18.46 48.08
CA GLU A 274 -30.60 17.33 48.02
C GLU A 274 -30.04 16.94 49.41
N PRO A 275 -29.53 17.86 50.25
CA PRO A 275 -29.06 17.49 51.59
C PRO A 275 -30.21 17.03 52.52
N ASP A 276 -31.40 17.60 52.39
CA ASP A 276 -32.57 17.27 53.21
C ASP A 276 -33.22 15.93 52.81
N ILE A 277 -33.09 15.53 51.55
CA ILE A 277 -33.55 14.22 51.04
C ILE A 277 -32.57 13.12 51.45
N VAL A 278 -31.26 13.37 51.34
CA VAL A 278 -30.22 12.41 51.74
C VAL A 278 -30.22 12.18 53.26
N SER A 279 -30.55 13.20 54.05
CA SER A 279 -30.71 13.09 55.51
C SER A 279 -32.06 12.50 55.95
N GLY A 280 -33.00 12.26 55.04
CA GLY A 280 -34.32 11.66 55.33
C GLY A 280 -35.34 12.60 55.97
N ALA A 281 -35.06 13.91 56.02
CA ALA A 281 -35.98 14.91 56.56
C ALA A 281 -37.16 15.22 55.62
N CYS A 282 -37.02 14.91 54.33
CA CYS A 282 -38.03 15.14 53.29
C CYS A 282 -38.20 13.95 52.36
N VAL A 283 -39.41 13.80 51.83
CA VAL A 283 -39.69 12.84 50.74
C VAL A 283 -40.18 13.59 49.51
N ILE A 284 -39.62 13.25 48.34
CA ILE A 284 -40.07 13.78 47.05
C ILE A 284 -41.49 13.27 46.80
N THR A 285 -42.44 14.19 46.67
CA THR A 285 -43.80 13.85 46.24
C THR A 285 -43.86 14.14 44.74
N THR A 286 -44.24 13.12 43.95
CA THR A 286 -44.41 13.26 42.50
C THR A 286 -45.59 14.17 42.18
#